data_AF-A0A2G0Y9L2-F1
#
_entry.id   AF-A0A2G0Y9L2-F1
#
_cell.length_a   1.000
_cell.length_b   1.000
_cell.length_c   1.000
_cell.angle_alpha   90.00
_cell.angle_beta   90.00
_cell.angle_gamma   90.00
#
_symmetry.space_group_name_H-M   'P 1'
#
loop_
_entity.id
_entity.type
_entity.pdbx_description
1 polymer ?
#
loop_
_entity_poly.entity_id
_entity_poly.type
_entity_poly.pdbx_seq_one_letter_code
_entity_poly.pdbx_strand_id
1 'polypeptide(L)'
;MPRKISKITGLSGHPAAPSMLKMADIAAQAGIALVSAGSVVPSMIYEASKLAAEKVHDYIRGRDNRRILEFHQQLLNCEGREGEKTFDGEIEDTNFHALLQACLSDIEDEKTTAYANLTRSIIEGRVKKELRRHYIISLRDIAWDHLDYLREAYVISNYSLFLPGNPKTIRVEGFLTKHHPGSGQHLAVTSLTAKGFVEGENLSQLGGDFVQACSTEDDLAPGAYGYRIWSNHKCEVLSLVDPMESSSVIDSIATALMEMGIKPLTGALEGSLNREDRNIHATCTIVVYRQGKVLDEVTLKNLIYRVGNQPVVQIIIDDDSIGPHAALFSSQNVVTNTVMTRSEAAEVVQLLANQILVKYPPRSNS
;
A
#
# COMPACT_ATOMS: atom_id res chain seq x y z
N MET A 1 34.57 54.23 -59.41
CA MET A 1 33.50 53.60 -58.62
C MET A 1 33.96 52.24 -58.11
N PRO A 2 34.20 52.06 -56.80
CA PRO A 2 34.27 50.75 -56.17
C PRO A 2 33.06 50.51 -55.25
N ARG A 3 32.45 49.31 -55.34
CA ARG A 3 31.35 48.85 -54.49
C ARG A 3 31.87 48.42 -53.11
N LYS A 4 31.34 49.00 -52.04
CA LYS A 4 31.49 48.50 -50.66
C LYS A 4 30.56 47.31 -50.45
N ILE A 5 31.11 46.20 -49.96
CA ILE A 5 30.37 45.06 -49.41
C ILE A 5 30.29 45.28 -47.89
N SER A 6 29.08 45.46 -47.35
CA SER A 6 28.82 45.46 -45.92
C SER A 6 28.56 44.03 -45.43
N LYS A 7 29.38 43.57 -44.48
CA LYS A 7 29.18 42.34 -43.71
C LYS A 7 27.89 42.43 -42.90
N ILE A 8 27.02 41.42 -43.01
CA ILE A 8 25.92 41.16 -42.08
C ILE A 8 26.50 40.30 -40.96
N THR A 9 26.64 40.87 -39.77
CA THR A 9 27.04 40.17 -38.55
C THR A 9 25.82 39.56 -37.86
N GLY A 10 26.02 38.34 -37.36
CA GLY A 10 25.01 37.40 -36.86
C GLY A 10 24.06 37.91 -35.79
N LEU A 11 22.80 37.50 -35.95
CA LEU A 11 21.85 37.29 -34.86
C LEU A 11 22.24 35.99 -34.15
N SER A 12 23.02 36.12 -33.08
CA SER A 12 23.22 35.07 -32.08
C SER A 12 21.96 35.00 -31.20
N GLY A 13 21.00 34.17 -31.60
CA GLY A 13 19.89 33.79 -30.72
C GLY A 13 20.39 32.85 -29.64
N HIS A 14 20.77 33.38 -28.48
CA HIS A 14 20.87 32.56 -27.28
C HIS A 14 19.46 32.12 -26.87
N PRO A 15 19.19 30.83 -26.65
CA PRO A 15 17.95 30.41 -26.02
C PRO A 15 17.92 31.02 -24.60
N ALA A 16 16.87 31.77 -24.30
CA ALA A 16 16.61 32.25 -22.95
C ALA A 16 16.67 31.07 -21.97
N ALA A 17 17.38 31.24 -20.86
CA ALA A 17 17.41 30.23 -19.81
C ALA A 17 15.98 29.92 -19.35
N PRO A 18 15.64 28.65 -19.10
CA PRO A 18 14.31 28.28 -18.61
C PRO A 18 14.04 29.03 -17.29
N SER A 19 12.88 29.69 -17.22
CA SER A 19 12.42 30.29 -15.97
C SER A 19 12.10 29.17 -14.98
N MET A 20 12.51 29.38 -13.73
CA MET A 20 12.35 28.44 -12.62
C MET A 20 11.42 29.09 -11.60
N LEU A 21 10.37 28.37 -11.20
CA LEU A 21 9.46 28.80 -10.15
C LEU A 21 9.82 28.12 -8.83
N LYS A 22 9.79 28.91 -7.75
CA LYS A 22 9.81 28.40 -6.38
C LYS A 22 8.40 28.24 -5.86
N MET A 23 8.23 27.37 -4.87
CA MET A 23 6.93 27.10 -4.25
C MET A 23 6.28 28.36 -3.66
N ALA A 24 7.08 29.27 -3.09
CA ALA A 24 6.61 30.56 -2.59
C ALA A 24 6.02 31.46 -3.69
N ASP A 25 6.58 31.41 -4.90
CA ASP A 25 6.09 32.18 -6.06
C ASP A 25 4.76 31.59 -6.57
N ILE A 26 4.62 30.27 -6.57
CA ILE A 26 3.38 29.56 -6.90
C ILE A 26 2.29 29.88 -5.88
N ALA A 27 2.61 29.87 -4.57
CA ALA A 27 1.68 30.23 -3.51
C ALA A 27 1.24 31.71 -3.60
N ALA A 28 2.17 32.62 -3.91
CA ALA A 28 1.87 34.02 -4.13
C ALA A 28 0.97 34.25 -5.37
N GLN A 29 1.22 33.53 -6.46
CA GLN A 29 0.38 33.60 -7.67
C GLN A 29 -1.02 33.01 -7.43
N ALA A 30 -1.14 31.90 -6.70
CA ALA A 30 -2.42 31.31 -6.33
C ALA A 30 -3.25 32.25 -5.42
N GLY A 31 -2.58 32.96 -4.49
CA GLY A 31 -3.20 33.98 -3.65
C GLY A 31 -3.72 35.19 -4.45
N ILE A 32 -3.08 35.56 -5.56
CA ILE A 32 -3.51 36.66 -6.43
C ILE A 32 -4.67 36.24 -7.36
N ALA A 33 -4.67 34.98 -7.83
CA ALA A 33 -5.74 34.46 -8.67
C ALA A 33 -7.09 34.35 -7.93
N LEU A 34 -7.07 34.09 -6.62
CA LEU A 34 -8.27 34.03 -5.76
C LEU A 34 -8.92 35.40 -5.51
N VAL A 35 -8.19 36.50 -5.69
CA VAL A 35 -8.69 37.87 -5.41
C VAL A 35 -9.28 38.56 -6.66
N SER A 36 -9.09 38.01 -7.85
CA SER A 36 -9.47 38.66 -9.13
C SER A 36 -10.73 38.11 -9.82
N ALA A 37 -11.48 37.20 -9.19
CA ALA A 37 -12.71 36.60 -9.74
C ALA A 37 -13.95 37.52 -9.68
N GLY A 38 -13.78 38.84 -9.78
CA GLY A 38 -14.86 39.82 -9.60
C GLY A 38 -14.73 41.05 -10.49
N SER A 39 -14.87 40.91 -11.81
CA SER A 39 -15.39 42.02 -12.63
C SER A 39 -16.04 41.52 -13.92
N VAL A 40 -17.26 41.99 -14.14
CA VAL A 40 -18.11 41.75 -15.32
C VAL A 40 -18.12 43.05 -16.12
N VAL A 41 -17.99 42.98 -17.46
CA VAL A 41 -18.53 44.02 -18.34
C VAL A 41 -19.29 43.37 -19.51
N PRO A 42 -20.50 43.86 -19.88
CA PRO A 42 -21.46 43.15 -20.71
C PRO A 42 -21.63 43.75 -22.12
N SER A 43 -21.77 42.91 -23.16
CA SER A 43 -22.63 43.19 -24.32
C SER A 43 -22.82 41.96 -25.23
N MET A 44 -24.09 41.55 -25.39
CA MET A 44 -24.80 40.90 -26.51
C MET A 44 -23.98 40.15 -27.60
N ILE A 45 -24.32 38.94 -28.08
CA ILE A 45 -25.39 38.64 -29.07
C ILE A 45 -25.54 37.08 -29.23
N TYR A 46 -26.76 36.62 -29.56
CA TYR A 46 -27.19 35.32 -30.15
C TYR A 46 -27.59 34.13 -29.24
N GLU A 47 -28.77 34.28 -28.64
CA GLU A 47 -29.41 33.39 -27.69
C GLU A 47 -30.18 32.23 -28.34
N ALA A 48 -29.61 31.03 -28.29
CA ALA A 48 -30.29 29.72 -28.22
C ALA A 48 -29.25 28.58 -28.19
N SER A 49 -28.19 28.69 -29.00
CA SER A 49 -26.96 27.89 -28.85
C SER A 49 -26.10 28.34 -27.65
N LYS A 50 -26.22 29.62 -27.29
CA LYS A 50 -25.51 30.27 -26.18
C LYS A 50 -25.94 29.78 -24.79
N LEU A 51 -27.17 29.28 -24.61
CA LEU A 51 -27.62 28.80 -23.30
C LEU A 51 -27.05 27.40 -22.97
N ALA A 52 -26.77 26.60 -24.01
CA ALA A 52 -25.99 25.37 -23.87
C ALA A 52 -24.48 25.69 -23.78
N ALA A 53 -23.97 26.65 -24.58
CA ALA A 53 -22.56 27.04 -24.54
C ALA A 53 -22.18 27.81 -23.26
N GLU A 54 -23.06 28.62 -22.67
CA GLU A 54 -22.88 29.31 -21.38
C GLU A 54 -22.98 28.29 -20.25
N LYS A 55 -23.94 27.35 -20.27
CA LYS A 55 -23.94 26.25 -19.28
C LYS A 55 -22.72 25.35 -19.40
N VAL A 56 -22.27 25.03 -20.62
CA VAL A 56 -21.04 24.25 -20.86
C VAL A 56 -19.81 25.06 -20.46
N HIS A 57 -19.75 26.35 -20.76
CA HIS A 57 -18.63 27.22 -20.42
C HIS A 57 -18.59 27.52 -18.91
N ASP A 58 -19.73 27.73 -18.26
CA ASP A 58 -19.84 27.91 -16.81
C ASP A 58 -19.59 26.59 -16.08
N TYR A 59 -19.99 25.45 -16.67
CA TYR A 59 -19.63 24.13 -16.19
C TYR A 59 -18.12 23.88 -16.31
N ILE A 60 -17.52 24.14 -17.48
CA ILE A 60 -16.08 24.01 -17.72
C ILE A 60 -15.32 24.94 -16.77
N ARG A 61 -15.70 26.23 -16.71
CA ARG A 61 -15.08 27.21 -15.82
C ARG A 61 -15.25 26.84 -14.35
N GLY A 62 -16.43 26.37 -13.94
CA GLY A 62 -16.70 25.90 -12.58
C GLY A 62 -15.87 24.67 -12.21
N ARG A 63 -15.81 23.69 -13.12
CA ARG A 63 -14.99 22.48 -12.99
C ARG A 63 -13.51 22.82 -12.93
N ASP A 64 -13.03 23.65 -13.85
CA ASP A 64 -11.63 24.08 -13.93
C ASP A 64 -11.25 24.87 -12.66
N ASN A 65 -12.09 25.81 -12.21
CA ASN A 65 -11.85 26.54 -10.96
C ASN A 65 -11.77 25.60 -9.75
N ARG A 66 -12.66 24.61 -9.67
CA ARG A 66 -12.63 23.59 -8.61
C ARG A 66 -11.33 22.80 -8.65
N ARG A 67 -10.91 22.33 -9.84
CA ARG A 67 -9.66 21.59 -10.03
C ARG A 67 -8.42 22.43 -9.77
N ILE A 68 -8.41 23.71 -10.15
CA ILE A 68 -7.32 24.64 -9.81
C ILE A 68 -7.21 24.75 -8.30
N LEU A 69 -8.35 24.96 -7.61
CA LEU A 69 -8.37 25.10 -6.17
C LEU A 69 -7.91 23.82 -5.48
N GLU A 70 -8.43 22.66 -5.87
CA GLU A 70 -8.04 21.35 -5.34
C GLU A 70 -6.56 21.04 -5.63
N PHE A 71 -6.08 21.29 -6.85
CA PHE A 71 -4.68 21.13 -7.21
C PHE A 71 -3.77 21.96 -6.31
N HIS A 72 -4.09 23.24 -6.11
CA HIS A 72 -3.26 24.11 -5.26
C HIS A 72 -3.39 23.74 -3.77
N GLN A 73 -4.58 23.36 -3.30
CA GLN A 73 -4.76 22.86 -1.93
C GLN A 73 -3.92 21.61 -1.71
N GLN A 74 -3.99 20.61 -2.59
CA GLN A 74 -3.21 19.39 -2.47
C GLN A 74 -1.71 19.64 -2.67
N LEU A 75 -1.32 20.63 -3.47
CA LEU A 75 0.06 21.04 -3.67
C LEU A 75 0.62 21.75 -2.43
N LEU A 76 -0.20 22.47 -1.66
CA LEU A 76 0.19 23.23 -0.46
C LEU A 76 -0.03 22.47 0.87
N ASN A 77 -0.94 21.50 0.92
CA ASN A 77 -1.25 20.73 2.12
C ASN A 77 -0.08 19.81 2.51
N CYS A 78 0.64 20.16 3.57
CA CYS A 78 1.81 19.44 4.07
C CYS A 78 1.48 18.40 5.17
N GLU A 79 0.20 18.05 5.35
CA GLU A 79 -0.19 17.14 6.42
C GLU A 79 0.41 15.73 6.19
N GLY A 80 1.07 15.20 7.23
CA GLY A 80 1.56 13.82 7.27
C GLY A 80 3.08 13.62 7.13
N ARG A 81 3.89 14.67 6.86
CA ARG A 81 5.35 14.52 6.76
C ARG A 81 6.09 15.41 7.74
N GLU A 82 6.37 14.87 8.92
CA GLU A 82 7.22 15.51 9.92
C GLU A 82 8.64 15.72 9.37
N GLY A 83 8.97 16.99 9.16
CA GLY A 83 10.29 17.46 8.77
C GLY A 83 10.17 18.83 8.16
N GLU A 84 10.79 19.84 8.79
CA GLU A 84 11.09 21.14 8.18
C GLU A 84 11.92 20.91 6.90
N LYS A 85 11.27 20.58 5.79
CA LYS A 85 11.86 20.72 4.48
C LYS A 85 11.38 22.06 3.96
N THR A 86 12.21 23.07 4.19
CA THR A 86 12.22 24.26 3.34
C THR A 86 12.14 23.79 1.88
N PHE A 87 11.13 24.25 1.15
CA PHE A 87 10.95 24.00 -0.28
C PHE A 87 12.07 24.70 -1.06
N ASP A 88 13.29 24.18 -0.98
CA ASP A 88 14.48 24.75 -1.66
C ASP A 88 14.61 24.27 -3.11
N GLY A 89 13.72 23.40 -3.56
CA GLY A 89 13.76 22.88 -4.91
C GLY A 89 12.89 23.68 -5.89
N GLU A 90 13.21 23.51 -7.17
CA GLU A 90 12.72 24.35 -8.25
C GLU A 90 12.08 23.51 -9.35
N ILE A 91 11.00 24.03 -9.93
CA ILE A 91 10.34 23.47 -11.12
C ILE A 91 10.47 24.47 -12.27
N GLU A 92 10.80 23.96 -13.46
CA GLU A 92 10.76 24.78 -14.68
C GLU A 92 9.31 25.18 -14.96
N ASP A 93 9.05 26.45 -15.29
CA ASP A 93 7.71 26.99 -15.55
C ASP A 93 6.94 26.15 -16.57
N THR A 94 7.65 25.66 -17.59
CA THR A 94 7.12 24.79 -18.64
C THR A 94 6.55 23.49 -18.09
N ASN A 95 7.20 22.88 -17.09
CA ASN A 95 6.73 21.63 -16.47
C ASN A 95 5.55 21.91 -15.53
N PHE A 96 5.58 23.02 -14.79
CA PHE A 96 4.45 23.43 -13.95
C PHE A 96 3.19 23.67 -14.78
N HIS A 97 3.29 24.48 -15.84
CA HIS A 97 2.17 24.75 -16.74
C HIS A 97 1.72 23.49 -17.49
N ALA A 98 2.64 22.59 -17.86
CA ALA A 98 2.26 21.31 -18.48
C ALA A 98 1.43 20.44 -17.54
N LEU A 99 1.79 20.38 -16.24
CA LEU A 99 1.05 19.62 -15.23
C LEU A 99 -0.31 20.23 -14.92
N LEU A 100 -0.36 21.54 -14.69
CA LEU A 100 -1.63 22.23 -14.47
C LEU A 100 -2.54 22.11 -15.68
N GLN A 101 -2.03 22.33 -16.89
CA GLN A 101 -2.83 22.20 -18.11
C GLN A 101 -3.29 20.75 -18.32
N ALA A 102 -2.44 19.76 -18.07
CA ALA A 102 -2.83 18.35 -18.12
C ALA A 102 -3.99 18.08 -17.15
N CYS A 103 -3.89 18.54 -15.90
CA CYS A 103 -4.93 18.44 -14.89
C CYS A 103 -6.26 19.09 -15.31
N LEU A 104 -6.24 20.25 -15.96
CA LEU A 104 -7.46 20.92 -16.43
C LEU A 104 -8.06 20.22 -17.65
N SER A 105 -7.23 19.76 -18.58
CA SER A 105 -7.69 19.07 -19.79
C SER A 105 -8.15 17.63 -19.55
N ASP A 106 -7.78 17.04 -18.41
CA ASP A 106 -8.13 15.66 -18.09
C ASP A 106 -9.65 15.47 -17.99
N ILE A 107 -10.15 14.29 -18.30
CA ILE A 107 -11.58 13.98 -18.15
C ILE A 107 -11.87 13.34 -16.79
N GLU A 108 -10.84 12.80 -16.11
CA GLU A 108 -10.94 12.10 -14.83
C GLU A 108 -10.63 13.10 -13.70
N ASP A 109 -11.61 13.37 -12.83
CA ASP A 109 -11.48 14.33 -11.72
C ASP A 109 -10.49 13.80 -10.65
N GLU A 110 -10.43 12.48 -10.49
CA GLU A 110 -9.67 11.73 -9.49
C GLU A 110 -8.15 11.95 -9.61
N LYS A 111 -7.66 12.25 -10.83
CA LYS A 111 -6.23 12.49 -11.08
C LYS A 111 -5.74 13.85 -10.57
N THR A 112 -6.62 14.76 -10.15
CA THR A 112 -6.23 16.09 -9.66
C THR A 112 -5.19 16.01 -8.54
N THR A 113 -5.40 15.14 -7.55
CA THR A 113 -4.46 14.89 -6.45
C THR A 113 -3.14 14.29 -6.95
N ALA A 114 -3.19 13.38 -7.93
CA ALA A 114 -1.98 12.79 -8.50
C ALA A 114 -1.12 13.83 -9.23
N TYR A 115 -1.73 14.75 -9.97
CA TYR A 115 -1.02 15.86 -10.62
C TYR A 115 -0.37 16.81 -9.59
N ALA A 116 -1.07 17.15 -8.52
CA ALA A 116 -0.55 17.97 -7.45
C ALA A 116 0.65 17.30 -6.75
N ASN A 117 0.51 16.00 -6.42
CA ASN A 117 1.57 15.20 -5.81
C ASN A 117 2.81 15.08 -6.71
N LEU A 118 2.62 14.86 -8.02
CA LEU A 118 3.74 14.79 -8.96
C LEU A 118 4.45 16.15 -9.07
N THR A 119 3.70 17.24 -9.14
CA THR A 119 4.24 18.61 -9.14
C THR A 119 5.09 18.84 -7.91
N ARG A 120 4.57 18.51 -6.74
CA ARG A 120 5.29 18.58 -5.46
C ARG A 120 6.56 17.73 -5.48
N SER A 121 6.46 16.47 -5.89
CA SER A 121 7.61 15.55 -5.95
C SER A 121 8.73 16.05 -6.87
N ILE A 122 8.38 16.78 -7.94
CA ILE A 122 9.34 17.46 -8.81
C ILE A 122 9.99 18.65 -8.11
N ILE A 123 9.19 19.49 -7.45
CA ILE A 123 9.67 20.65 -6.67
C ILE A 123 10.61 20.18 -5.56
N GLU A 124 10.27 19.10 -4.84
CA GLU A 124 11.10 18.52 -3.78
C GLU A 124 12.36 17.81 -4.28
N GLY A 125 12.57 17.72 -5.60
CA GLY A 125 13.73 17.06 -6.19
C GLY A 125 13.70 15.52 -6.09
N ARG A 126 12.57 14.91 -5.70
CA ARG A 126 12.41 13.45 -5.65
C ARG A 126 12.35 12.83 -7.05
N VAL A 127 11.95 13.60 -8.06
CA VAL A 127 11.91 13.16 -9.46
C VAL A 127 13.14 13.67 -10.22
N LYS A 128 13.96 12.72 -10.69
CA LYS A 128 15.14 12.98 -11.53
C LYS A 128 14.76 13.79 -12.77
N LYS A 129 15.60 14.75 -13.18
CA LYS A 129 15.29 15.72 -14.24
C LYS A 129 14.92 15.04 -15.57
N GLU A 130 15.65 13.99 -15.93
CA GLU A 130 15.46 13.18 -17.12
C GLU A 130 14.12 12.41 -17.15
N LEU A 131 13.53 12.13 -15.99
CA LEU A 131 12.26 11.39 -15.87
C LEU A 131 11.03 12.30 -15.83
N ARG A 132 11.18 13.59 -15.49
CA ARG A 132 10.06 14.53 -15.29
C ARG A 132 9.08 14.53 -16.46
N ARG A 133 9.57 14.71 -17.68
CA ARG A 133 8.73 14.76 -18.88
C ARG A 133 8.02 13.43 -19.14
N HIS A 134 8.71 12.31 -18.91
CA HIS A 134 8.11 10.98 -19.03
C HIS A 134 6.97 10.81 -18.02
N TYR A 135 7.17 11.20 -16.76
CA TYR A 135 6.13 11.10 -15.72
C TYR A 135 4.92 11.99 -16.02
N ILE A 136 5.13 13.23 -16.47
CA ILE A 136 4.04 14.15 -16.84
C ILE A 136 3.19 13.54 -17.97
N ILE A 137 3.84 13.04 -19.02
CA ILE A 137 3.15 12.43 -20.17
C ILE A 137 2.46 11.13 -19.72
N SER A 138 3.14 10.30 -18.94
CA SER A 138 2.59 9.05 -18.44
C SER A 138 1.35 9.27 -17.58
N LEU A 139 1.38 10.19 -16.61
CA LEU A 139 0.23 10.50 -15.76
C LEU A 139 -0.97 11.01 -16.56
N ARG A 140 -0.71 11.84 -17.59
CA ARG A 140 -1.76 12.32 -18.48
C ARG A 140 -2.39 11.21 -19.32
N ASP A 141 -1.58 10.30 -19.82
CA ASP A 141 -2.01 9.30 -20.78
C ASP A 141 -2.55 8.01 -20.13
N ILE A 142 -2.30 7.77 -18.84
CA ILE A 142 -2.91 6.65 -18.10
C ILE A 142 -4.31 7.01 -17.60
N ALA A 143 -5.20 6.02 -17.63
CA ALA A 143 -6.47 6.08 -16.93
C ALA A 143 -6.25 6.05 -15.41
N TRP A 144 -7.17 6.61 -14.64
CA TRP A 144 -7.15 6.56 -13.18
C TRP A 144 -7.07 5.12 -12.66
N ASP A 145 -7.91 4.22 -13.18
CA ASP A 145 -7.92 2.81 -12.78
C ASP A 145 -6.57 2.11 -13.01
N HIS A 146 -5.81 2.53 -14.03
CA HIS A 146 -4.46 1.99 -14.27
C HIS A 146 -3.43 2.54 -13.28
N LEU A 147 -3.57 3.81 -12.88
CA LEU A 147 -2.74 4.39 -11.82
C LEU A 147 -3.04 3.70 -10.48
N ASP A 148 -4.32 3.48 -10.17
CA ASP A 148 -4.76 2.81 -8.95
C ASP A 148 -4.27 1.35 -8.90
N TYR A 149 -4.38 0.64 -10.02
CA TYR A 149 -3.81 -0.70 -10.17
C TYR A 149 -2.29 -0.73 -9.95
N LEU A 150 -1.57 0.28 -10.44
CA LEU A 150 -0.12 0.40 -10.23
C LEU A 150 0.22 0.71 -8.75
N ARG A 151 -0.59 1.51 -8.07
CA ARG A 151 -0.45 1.76 -6.62
C ARG A 151 -0.67 0.48 -5.82
N GLU A 152 -1.71 -0.28 -6.13
CA GLU A 152 -1.97 -1.56 -5.48
C GLU A 152 -0.80 -2.54 -5.67
N ALA A 153 -0.25 -2.63 -6.89
CA ALA A 153 0.94 -3.43 -7.17
C ALA A 153 2.16 -2.96 -6.34
N TYR A 154 2.33 -1.65 -6.15
CA TYR A 154 3.36 -1.08 -5.28
C TYR A 154 3.17 -1.50 -3.82
N VAL A 155 1.95 -1.41 -3.28
CA VAL A 155 1.65 -1.86 -1.92
C VAL A 155 1.96 -3.35 -1.77
N ILE A 156 1.51 -4.19 -2.70
CA ILE A 156 1.78 -5.63 -2.67
C ILE A 156 3.28 -5.94 -2.74
N SER A 157 4.06 -5.13 -3.47
CA SER A 157 5.51 -5.32 -3.60
C SER A 157 6.30 -4.96 -2.33
N ASN A 158 5.78 -4.04 -1.50
CA ASN A 158 6.51 -3.49 -0.35
C ASN A 158 6.10 -4.12 0.99
N TYR A 159 4.96 -4.80 1.05
CA TYR A 159 4.42 -5.36 2.29
C TYR A 159 4.16 -6.86 2.19
N SER A 160 4.30 -7.58 3.32
CA SER A 160 3.83 -8.96 3.40
C SER A 160 2.34 -8.98 3.72
N LEU A 161 1.50 -9.14 2.69
CA LEU A 161 0.06 -8.90 2.79
C LEU A 161 -0.79 -10.17 2.81
N PHE A 162 -2.00 -10.03 3.32
CA PHE A 162 -3.10 -10.98 3.16
C PHE A 162 -4.45 -10.27 3.16
N LEU A 163 -5.46 -10.96 2.64
CA LEU A 163 -6.87 -10.55 2.72
C LEU A 163 -7.52 -11.18 3.96
N PRO A 164 -8.35 -10.44 4.72
CA PRO A 164 -9.14 -11.03 5.80
C PRO A 164 -9.91 -12.26 5.32
N GLY A 165 -9.81 -13.37 6.05
CA GLY A 165 -10.42 -14.66 5.67
C GLY A 165 -9.65 -15.49 4.65
N ASN A 166 -8.52 -15.00 4.13
CA ASN A 166 -7.65 -15.76 3.23
C ASN A 166 -6.19 -15.77 3.76
N PRO A 167 -5.69 -16.91 4.27
CA PRO A 167 -4.34 -17.01 4.85
C PRO A 167 -3.22 -16.94 3.81
N LYS A 168 -3.54 -16.90 2.51
CA LYS A 168 -2.53 -16.86 1.46
C LYS A 168 -1.90 -15.47 1.41
N THR A 169 -0.58 -15.46 1.47
CA THR A 169 0.20 -14.26 1.22
C THR A 169 0.00 -13.80 -0.22
N ILE A 170 -0.35 -12.54 -0.41
CA ILE A 170 -0.52 -11.92 -1.72
C ILE A 170 0.87 -11.68 -2.31
N ARG A 171 1.00 -11.93 -3.61
CA ARG A 171 2.25 -11.87 -4.35
C ARG A 171 2.04 -11.02 -5.60
N VAL A 172 2.97 -10.09 -5.85
CA VAL A 172 2.86 -9.15 -6.98
C VAL A 172 2.83 -9.90 -8.32
N GLU A 173 3.58 -10.99 -8.43
CA GLU A 173 3.65 -11.83 -9.63
C GLU A 173 2.27 -12.38 -9.97
N GLY A 174 1.54 -12.88 -8.95
CA GLY A 174 0.19 -13.38 -9.11
C GLY A 174 -0.81 -12.26 -9.42
N PHE A 175 -0.61 -11.06 -8.87
CA PHE A 175 -1.45 -9.90 -9.11
C PHE A 175 -1.30 -9.39 -10.56
N LEU A 176 -0.08 -9.23 -11.04
CA LEU A 176 0.22 -8.69 -12.36
C LEU A 176 -0.04 -9.67 -13.53
N THR A 177 -0.06 -10.99 -13.27
CA THR A 177 -0.19 -11.99 -14.34
C THR A 177 -1.56 -12.68 -14.43
N LYS A 178 -2.31 -12.76 -13.32
CA LYS A 178 -3.58 -13.52 -13.28
C LYS A 178 -4.77 -12.67 -13.71
N HIS A 179 -4.80 -12.32 -14.99
CA HIS A 179 -5.89 -11.59 -15.62
C HIS A 179 -6.41 -12.31 -16.86
N HIS A 180 -7.69 -12.12 -17.18
CA HIS A 180 -8.27 -12.65 -18.41
C HIS A 180 -7.90 -11.75 -19.60
N PRO A 181 -7.50 -12.30 -20.76
CA PRO A 181 -7.28 -11.50 -21.95
C PRO A 181 -8.49 -10.63 -22.28
N GLY A 182 -8.26 -9.35 -22.56
CA GLY A 182 -9.31 -8.35 -22.82
C GLY A 182 -10.00 -7.76 -21.58
N SER A 183 -9.66 -8.21 -20.36
CA SER A 183 -10.12 -7.57 -19.13
C SER A 183 -9.48 -6.20 -18.91
N GLY A 184 -10.10 -5.37 -18.06
CA GLY A 184 -9.52 -4.08 -17.63
C GLY A 184 -8.12 -4.25 -17.03
N GLN A 185 -7.90 -5.27 -16.18
CA GLN A 185 -6.57 -5.55 -15.61
C GLN A 185 -5.54 -5.89 -16.69
N HIS A 186 -5.93 -6.67 -17.71
CA HIS A 186 -5.02 -7.00 -18.81
C HIS A 186 -4.62 -5.76 -19.63
N LEU A 187 -5.57 -4.86 -19.89
CA LEU A 187 -5.30 -3.59 -20.56
C LEU A 187 -4.42 -2.67 -19.70
N ALA A 188 -4.65 -2.63 -18.38
CA ALA A 188 -3.83 -1.90 -17.44
C ALA A 188 -2.38 -2.38 -17.49
N VAL A 189 -2.15 -3.69 -17.29
CA VAL A 189 -0.79 -4.28 -17.32
C VAL A 189 -0.10 -4.03 -18.65
N THR A 190 -0.80 -4.19 -19.78
CA THR A 190 -0.24 -3.92 -21.11
C THR A 190 0.19 -2.45 -21.25
N SER A 191 -0.66 -1.52 -20.82
CA SER A 191 -0.38 -0.08 -20.86
C SER A 191 0.80 0.31 -19.96
N LEU A 192 0.82 -0.21 -18.73
CA LEU A 192 1.86 0.04 -17.74
C LEU A 192 3.21 -0.56 -18.16
N THR A 193 3.20 -1.73 -18.80
CA THR A 193 4.39 -2.36 -19.38
C THR A 193 4.95 -1.52 -20.54
N ALA A 194 4.10 -1.04 -21.45
CA ALA A 194 4.52 -0.18 -22.55
C ALA A 194 5.14 1.15 -22.10
N LYS A 195 4.78 1.62 -20.89
CA LYS A 195 5.36 2.80 -20.23
C LYS A 195 6.60 2.47 -19.39
N GLY A 196 6.98 1.21 -19.23
CA GLY A 196 8.15 0.78 -18.46
C GLY A 196 7.94 0.73 -16.95
N PHE A 197 6.70 0.81 -16.46
CA PHE A 197 6.37 0.74 -15.03
C PHE A 197 6.27 -0.70 -14.50
N VAL A 198 6.01 -1.65 -15.39
CA VAL A 198 5.96 -3.09 -15.09
C VAL A 198 7.00 -3.79 -15.95
N GLU A 199 7.74 -4.72 -15.35
CA GLU A 199 8.75 -5.54 -16.03
C GLU A 199 8.47 -7.03 -15.76
N GLY A 200 7.84 -7.70 -16.72
CA GLY A 200 7.43 -9.09 -16.59
C GLY A 200 6.43 -9.27 -15.45
N GLU A 201 6.84 -9.99 -14.41
CA GLU A 201 6.00 -10.32 -13.26
C GLU A 201 6.19 -9.34 -12.08
N ASN A 202 6.98 -8.28 -12.24
CA ASN A 202 7.35 -7.36 -11.17
C ASN A 202 7.01 -5.91 -11.49
N LEU A 203 6.81 -5.12 -10.43
CA LEU A 203 6.85 -3.67 -10.53
C LEU A 203 8.30 -3.22 -10.77
N SER A 204 8.54 -2.38 -11.79
CA SER A 204 9.87 -1.85 -12.05
C SER A 204 10.22 -0.76 -11.02
N GLN A 205 11.52 -0.48 -10.85
CA GLN A 205 11.94 0.66 -10.01
C GLN A 205 11.32 1.98 -10.50
N LEU A 206 11.25 2.17 -11.83
CA LEU A 206 10.62 3.34 -12.44
C LEU A 206 9.13 3.43 -12.07
N GLY A 207 8.42 2.30 -12.08
CA GLY A 207 7.02 2.22 -11.67
C GLY A 207 6.83 2.57 -10.20
N GLY A 208 7.69 2.04 -9.32
CA GLY A 208 7.67 2.37 -7.89
C GLY A 208 7.92 3.85 -7.61
N ASP A 209 8.96 4.41 -8.23
CA ASP A 209 9.31 5.84 -8.11
C ASP A 209 8.16 6.73 -8.62
N PHE A 210 7.50 6.34 -9.72
CA PHE A 210 6.35 7.04 -10.28
C PHE A 210 5.14 7.02 -9.34
N VAL A 211 4.82 5.86 -8.77
CA VAL A 211 3.73 5.71 -7.79
C VAL A 211 3.97 6.59 -6.57
N GLN A 212 5.18 6.55 -5.99
CA GLN A 212 5.56 7.39 -4.84
C GLN A 212 5.54 8.88 -5.16
N ALA A 213 5.78 9.26 -6.42
CA ALA A 213 5.71 10.65 -6.85
C ALA A 213 4.26 11.15 -6.99
N CYS A 214 3.31 10.27 -7.33
CA CYS A 214 1.92 10.64 -7.61
C CYS A 214 0.94 10.34 -6.47
N SER A 215 1.40 9.81 -5.35
CA SER A 215 0.54 9.29 -4.28
C SER A 215 0.95 9.82 -2.90
N THR A 216 -0.03 9.92 -2.01
CA THR A 216 0.20 10.17 -0.59
C THR A 216 0.58 8.88 0.14
N GLU A 217 0.95 8.96 1.42
CA GLU A 217 1.22 7.76 2.22
C GLU A 217 -0.06 6.97 2.52
N ASP A 218 -1.18 7.66 2.69
CA ASP A 218 -2.49 7.04 2.90
C ASP A 218 -2.94 6.24 1.67
N ASP A 219 -2.70 6.76 0.46
CA ASP A 219 -2.98 6.05 -0.81
C ASP A 219 -2.16 4.75 -0.97
N LEU A 220 -1.03 4.66 -0.27
CA LEU A 220 -0.08 3.54 -0.32
C LEU A 220 -0.11 2.69 0.95
N ALA A 221 -1.05 2.96 1.86
CA ALA A 221 -1.27 2.14 3.03
C ALA A 221 -1.99 0.84 2.62
N PRO A 222 -1.62 -0.33 3.18
CA PRO A 222 -2.33 -1.59 2.93
C PRO A 222 -3.83 -1.52 3.19
N GLY A 223 -4.25 -0.70 4.17
CA GLY A 223 -5.67 -0.49 4.49
C GLY A 223 -6.49 0.13 3.36
N ALA A 224 -5.88 0.92 2.46
CA ALA A 224 -6.56 1.55 1.33
C ALA A 224 -7.18 0.51 0.37
N TYR A 225 -6.57 -0.69 0.29
CA TYR A 225 -7.01 -1.80 -0.56
C TYR A 225 -7.65 -2.94 0.25
N GLY A 226 -7.97 -2.70 1.54
CA GLY A 226 -8.55 -3.71 2.43
C GLY A 226 -7.56 -4.82 2.85
N TYR A 227 -6.26 -4.61 2.66
CA TYR A 227 -5.23 -5.56 3.05
C TYR A 227 -4.83 -5.43 4.52
N ARG A 228 -4.31 -6.54 5.06
CA ARG A 228 -3.61 -6.57 6.35
C ARG A 228 -2.18 -7.05 6.17
N ILE A 229 -1.33 -6.64 7.11
CA ILE A 229 0.11 -6.94 7.10
C ILE A 229 0.38 -8.12 8.04
N TRP A 230 1.21 -9.06 7.61
CA TRP A 230 1.77 -10.09 8.50
C TRP A 230 2.82 -9.47 9.43
N SER A 231 2.74 -9.78 10.72
CA SER A 231 3.68 -9.41 11.79
C SER A 231 5.07 -10.05 11.70
N ASN A 232 5.38 -10.76 10.61
CA ASN A 232 6.53 -11.65 10.43
C ASN A 232 6.61 -12.86 11.39
N HIS A 233 5.68 -12.99 12.33
CA HIS A 233 5.55 -14.17 13.19
C HIS A 233 4.76 -15.27 12.48
N LYS A 234 5.19 -16.51 12.71
CA LYS A 234 4.56 -17.72 12.17
C LYS A 234 4.27 -18.67 13.33
N CYS A 235 3.03 -19.10 13.46
CA CYS A 235 2.61 -19.98 14.54
C CYS A 235 2.41 -21.40 14.04
N GLU A 236 3.11 -22.36 14.63
CA GLU A 236 2.79 -23.77 14.45
C GLU A 236 1.64 -24.17 15.38
N VAL A 237 0.61 -24.83 14.85
CA VAL A 237 -0.49 -25.39 15.65
C VAL A 237 -0.32 -26.91 15.65
N LEU A 238 0.13 -27.46 16.78
CA LEU A 238 0.33 -28.90 16.96
C LEU A 238 -0.94 -29.52 17.52
N SER A 239 -1.59 -30.40 16.76
CA SER A 239 -2.77 -31.12 17.23
C SER A 239 -2.41 -32.55 17.64
N LEU A 240 -2.63 -32.88 18.90
CA LEU A 240 -2.44 -34.19 19.52
C LEU A 240 -3.77 -34.93 19.77
N VAL A 241 -4.82 -34.43 19.13
CA VAL A 241 -6.19 -34.95 19.12
C VAL A 241 -6.57 -35.37 17.70
N ASP A 242 -7.65 -36.15 17.58
CA ASP A 242 -8.14 -36.54 16.26
C ASP A 242 -8.46 -35.28 15.41
N PRO A 243 -8.09 -35.26 14.11
CA PRO A 243 -8.36 -34.11 13.25
C PRO A 243 -9.85 -33.73 13.18
N MET A 244 -10.77 -34.69 13.28
CA MET A 244 -12.20 -34.43 13.25
C MET A 244 -12.66 -33.69 14.51
N GLU A 245 -12.13 -34.06 15.67
CA GLU A 245 -12.48 -33.47 16.97
C GLU A 245 -11.91 -32.06 17.16
N SER A 246 -10.74 -31.78 16.55
CA SER A 246 -10.01 -30.52 16.75
C SER A 246 -10.21 -29.49 15.63
N SER A 247 -10.93 -29.84 14.56
CA SER A 247 -11.12 -28.96 13.39
C SER A 247 -11.68 -27.58 13.74
N SER A 248 -12.77 -27.52 14.50
CA SER A 248 -13.41 -26.27 14.95
C SER A 248 -12.47 -25.38 15.77
N VAL A 249 -11.69 -26.00 16.66
CA VAL A 249 -10.71 -25.34 17.54
C VAL A 249 -9.56 -24.78 16.70
N ILE A 250 -9.00 -25.60 15.81
CA ILE A 250 -7.89 -25.20 14.92
C ILE A 250 -8.32 -24.07 13.99
N ASP A 251 -9.52 -24.12 13.41
CA ASP A 251 -10.05 -23.07 12.52
C ASP A 251 -10.27 -21.75 13.27
N SER A 252 -10.77 -21.83 14.52
CA SER A 252 -10.97 -20.66 15.38
C SER A 252 -9.63 -20.02 15.76
N ILE A 253 -8.62 -20.82 16.11
CA ILE A 253 -7.26 -20.37 16.40
C ILE A 253 -6.61 -19.78 15.14
N ALA A 254 -6.73 -20.43 13.99
CA ALA A 254 -6.18 -19.92 12.73
C ALA A 254 -6.79 -18.56 12.38
N THR A 255 -8.10 -18.39 12.59
CA THR A 255 -8.79 -17.11 12.40
C THR A 255 -8.26 -16.04 13.35
N ALA A 256 -8.15 -16.34 14.64
CA ALA A 256 -7.62 -15.41 15.64
C ALA A 256 -6.15 -15.03 15.38
N LEU A 257 -5.31 -15.99 14.95
CA LEU A 257 -3.93 -15.74 14.52
C LEU A 257 -3.89 -14.76 13.34
N MET A 258 -4.73 -14.97 12.33
CA MET A 258 -4.84 -14.05 11.19
C MET A 258 -5.31 -12.65 11.61
N GLU A 259 -6.25 -12.54 12.54
CA GLU A 259 -6.71 -11.24 13.03
C GLU A 259 -5.58 -10.44 13.68
N MET A 260 -4.65 -11.12 14.34
CA MET A 260 -3.44 -10.55 14.94
C MET A 260 -2.26 -10.43 13.96
N GLY A 261 -2.45 -10.77 12.69
CA GLY A 261 -1.40 -10.75 11.67
C GLY A 261 -0.29 -11.79 11.93
N ILE A 262 -0.54 -12.84 12.69
CA ILE A 262 0.39 -13.97 12.89
C ILE A 262 0.04 -15.05 11.88
N LYS A 263 1.02 -15.49 11.09
CA LYS A 263 0.76 -16.46 10.01
C LYS A 263 0.58 -17.87 10.58
N PRO A 264 -0.59 -18.51 10.46
CA PRO A 264 -0.73 -19.91 10.84
C PRO A 264 0.08 -20.79 9.88
N LEU A 265 0.85 -21.71 10.43
CA LEU A 265 1.48 -22.81 9.69
C LEU A 265 0.54 -24.01 9.73
N THR A 266 0.53 -24.79 8.64
CA THR A 266 -0.25 -26.03 8.56
C THR A 266 0.02 -26.88 9.80
N GLY A 267 -1.05 -27.29 10.48
CA GLY A 267 -0.92 -27.97 11.76
C GLY A 267 -0.18 -29.29 11.63
N ALA A 268 0.85 -29.49 12.45
CA ALA A 268 1.53 -30.77 12.50
C ALA A 268 0.73 -31.70 13.42
N LEU A 269 0.47 -32.91 12.94
CA LEU A 269 -0.18 -33.95 13.73
C LEU A 269 0.83 -34.62 14.67
N GLU A 270 0.34 -35.32 15.68
CA GLU A 270 1.15 -36.09 16.63
C GLU A 270 2.23 -36.96 15.96
N GLY A 271 1.93 -37.58 14.82
CA GLY A 271 2.90 -38.40 14.08
C GLY A 271 4.15 -37.64 13.60
N SER A 272 4.11 -36.30 13.54
CA SER A 272 5.29 -35.47 13.26
C SER A 272 6.32 -35.48 14.39
N LEU A 273 5.91 -35.85 15.60
CA LEU A 273 6.75 -35.97 16.80
C LEU A 273 7.47 -37.32 16.91
N ASN A 274 7.31 -38.23 15.94
CA ASN A 274 8.08 -39.47 15.85
C ASN A 274 9.57 -39.23 15.53
N ARG A 275 9.95 -37.99 15.21
CA ARG A 275 11.31 -37.57 14.94
C ARG A 275 11.64 -36.35 15.79
N GLU A 276 12.90 -36.28 16.22
CA GLU A 276 13.44 -35.11 16.90
C GLU A 276 13.70 -34.00 15.87
N ASP A 277 12.63 -33.31 15.46
CA ASP A 277 12.68 -32.26 14.44
C ASP A 277 12.05 -30.95 14.93
N ARG A 278 12.74 -29.85 14.63
CA ARG A 278 12.32 -28.49 14.97
C ARG A 278 11.78 -27.81 13.74
N ASN A 279 10.60 -27.21 13.87
CA ASN A 279 10.10 -26.32 12.84
C ASN A 279 10.86 -24.98 12.89
N ILE A 280 11.95 -24.89 12.13
CA ILE A 280 12.81 -23.69 12.06
C ILE A 280 12.07 -22.46 11.50
N HIS A 281 10.90 -22.64 10.90
CA HIS A 281 10.10 -21.56 10.35
C HIS A 281 9.06 -21.02 11.33
N ALA A 282 8.73 -21.77 12.38
CA ALA A 282 7.83 -21.31 13.44
C ALA A 282 8.56 -20.37 14.39
N THR A 283 7.90 -19.29 14.79
CA THR A 283 8.38 -18.38 15.83
C THR A 283 7.69 -18.59 17.17
N CYS A 284 6.54 -19.27 17.15
CA CYS A 284 5.69 -19.58 18.29
C CYS A 284 4.91 -20.87 18.01
N THR A 285 4.41 -21.50 19.07
CA THR A 285 3.68 -22.77 18.99
C THR A 285 2.41 -22.75 19.83
N ILE A 286 1.34 -23.35 19.31
CA ILE A 286 0.14 -23.69 20.07
C ILE A 286 0.03 -25.21 20.08
N VAL A 287 -0.15 -25.82 21.26
CA VAL A 287 -0.31 -27.27 21.39
C VAL A 287 -1.73 -27.56 21.83
N VAL A 288 -2.47 -28.33 21.05
CA VAL A 288 -3.87 -28.71 21.32
C VAL A 288 -3.93 -30.19 21.67
N TYR A 289 -4.51 -30.54 22.81
CA TYR A 289 -4.66 -31.92 23.26
C TYR A 289 -5.88 -32.09 24.15
N ARG A 290 -6.39 -33.33 24.25
CA ARG A 290 -7.49 -33.67 25.16
C ARG A 290 -6.97 -33.84 26.58
N GLN A 291 -7.76 -33.44 27.56
CA GLN A 291 -7.50 -33.72 28.97
C GLN A 291 -7.15 -35.20 29.20
N GLY A 292 -6.10 -35.43 29.99
CA GLY A 292 -5.60 -36.78 30.28
C GLY A 292 -4.78 -37.40 29.15
N LYS A 293 -4.46 -36.68 28.08
CA LYS A 293 -3.48 -37.13 27.07
C LYS A 293 -2.14 -37.43 27.77
N VAL A 294 -1.70 -38.68 27.64
CA VAL A 294 -0.37 -39.12 28.06
C VAL A 294 0.44 -39.41 26.80
N LEU A 295 1.58 -38.75 26.67
CA LEU A 295 2.56 -39.04 25.63
C LEU A 295 3.60 -40.00 26.20
N ASP A 296 4.12 -40.92 25.37
CA ASP A 296 5.29 -41.69 25.76
C ASP A 296 6.52 -40.76 25.91
N GLU A 297 7.54 -41.24 26.62
CA GLU A 297 8.72 -40.44 26.97
C GLU A 297 9.44 -39.89 25.74
N VAL A 298 9.48 -40.66 24.63
CA VAL A 298 10.16 -40.24 23.40
C VAL A 298 9.35 -39.13 22.72
N THR A 299 8.05 -39.31 22.58
CA THR A 299 7.17 -38.30 21.97
C THR A 299 7.12 -37.01 22.79
N LEU A 300 7.07 -37.09 24.12
CA LEU A 300 7.13 -35.92 25.00
C LEU A 300 8.47 -35.19 24.88
N LYS A 301 9.58 -35.93 24.86
CA LYS A 301 10.91 -35.35 24.66
C LYS A 301 11.00 -34.64 23.30
N ASN A 302 10.46 -35.24 22.24
CA ASN A 302 10.43 -34.64 20.91
C ASN A 302 9.54 -33.40 20.85
N LEU A 303 8.41 -33.38 21.55
CA LEU A 303 7.55 -32.19 21.68
C LEU A 303 8.29 -31.04 22.37
N ILE A 304 8.91 -31.30 23.52
CA ILE A 304 9.69 -30.30 24.26
C ILE A 304 10.86 -29.81 23.40
N TYR A 305 11.55 -30.73 22.71
CA TYR A 305 12.62 -30.35 21.80
C TYR A 305 12.11 -29.46 20.66
N ARG A 306 10.99 -29.81 20.03
CA ARG A 306 10.38 -29.09 18.90
C ARG A 306 9.96 -27.66 19.29
N VAL A 307 9.24 -27.53 20.40
CA VAL A 307 8.85 -26.21 20.96
C VAL A 307 10.10 -25.42 21.35
N GLY A 308 11.07 -26.10 21.96
CA GLY A 308 12.32 -25.50 22.41
C GLY A 308 12.06 -24.30 23.32
N ASN A 309 12.67 -23.16 22.99
CA ASN A 309 12.51 -21.93 23.77
C ASN A 309 11.39 -21.01 23.23
N GLN A 310 10.61 -21.42 22.23
CA GLN A 310 9.62 -20.56 21.58
C GLN A 310 8.47 -20.19 22.54
N PRO A 311 7.84 -19.01 22.36
CA PRO A 311 6.55 -18.70 22.99
C PRO A 311 5.55 -19.81 22.71
N VAL A 312 4.87 -20.28 23.75
CA VAL A 312 3.99 -21.43 23.66
C VAL A 312 2.78 -21.30 24.57
N VAL A 313 1.62 -21.67 24.02
CA VAL A 313 0.37 -21.82 24.76
C VAL A 313 -0.17 -23.23 24.53
N GLN A 314 -0.59 -23.88 25.61
CA GLN A 314 -1.22 -25.19 25.60
C GLN A 314 -2.74 -25.02 25.71
N ILE A 315 -3.49 -25.68 24.83
CA ILE A 315 -4.95 -25.72 24.83
C ILE A 315 -5.38 -27.12 25.21
N ILE A 316 -6.09 -27.21 26.33
CA ILE A 316 -6.61 -28.45 26.89
C ILE A 316 -8.08 -28.54 26.53
N ILE A 317 -8.45 -29.51 25.69
CA ILE A 317 -9.84 -29.81 25.38
C ILE A 317 -10.38 -30.70 26.51
N ASP A 318 -11.36 -30.19 27.25
CA ASP A 318 -12.05 -30.90 28.33
C ASP A 318 -13.56 -30.88 28.07
N ASP A 319 -14.13 -32.04 27.73
CA ASP A 319 -15.56 -32.17 27.47
C ASP A 319 -16.36 -32.53 28.74
N ASP A 320 -15.69 -33.08 29.76
CA ASP A 320 -16.36 -33.75 30.88
C ASP A 320 -16.11 -33.07 32.23
N SER A 321 -15.21 -32.09 32.33
CA SER A 321 -14.84 -31.42 33.60
C SER A 321 -14.30 -32.39 34.66
N ILE A 322 -13.67 -33.50 34.24
CA ILE A 322 -13.26 -34.58 35.14
C ILE A 322 -11.76 -34.48 35.46
N GLY A 323 -11.46 -33.93 36.64
CA GLY A 323 -10.16 -34.04 37.30
C GLY A 323 -9.20 -32.86 37.07
N PRO A 324 -8.01 -32.91 37.69
CA PRO A 324 -7.03 -31.82 37.59
C PRO A 324 -6.45 -31.71 36.17
N HIS A 325 -6.44 -30.50 35.62
CA HIS A 325 -5.82 -30.20 34.33
C HIS A 325 -4.29 -30.30 34.44
N ALA A 326 -3.71 -31.40 33.95
CA ALA A 326 -2.27 -31.59 33.92
C ALA A 326 -1.70 -31.07 32.59
N ALA A 327 -0.80 -30.08 32.69
CA ALA A 327 -0.04 -29.61 31.54
C ALA A 327 0.96 -30.68 31.07
N LEU A 328 1.17 -30.83 29.75
CA LEU A 328 2.18 -31.76 29.22
C LEU A 328 3.61 -31.30 29.59
N PHE A 329 3.81 -29.98 29.66
CA PHE A 329 5.06 -29.36 30.10
C PHE A 329 4.79 -27.97 30.69
N SER A 330 5.81 -27.35 31.29
CA SER A 330 5.67 -26.03 31.93
C SER A 330 5.46 -24.92 30.90
N SER A 331 4.21 -24.51 30.67
CA SER A 331 3.86 -23.28 29.94
C SER A 331 2.47 -22.77 30.34
N GLN A 332 1.99 -21.69 29.70
CA GLN A 332 0.63 -21.19 29.90
C GLN A 332 -0.38 -22.17 29.29
N ASN A 333 -1.42 -22.49 30.07
CA ASN A 333 -2.49 -23.40 29.68
C ASN A 333 -3.82 -22.65 29.61
N VAL A 334 -4.64 -22.99 28.63
CA VAL A 334 -6.03 -22.56 28.50
C VAL A 334 -6.89 -23.81 28.34
N VAL A 335 -7.96 -23.89 29.12
CA VAL A 335 -8.91 -25.00 29.05
C VAL A 335 -10.11 -24.56 28.21
N THR A 336 -10.58 -25.42 27.32
CA THR A 336 -11.71 -25.17 26.42
C THR A 336 -12.53 -26.44 26.26
N ASN A 337 -13.79 -26.30 25.86
CA ASN A 337 -14.59 -27.43 25.39
C ASN A 337 -14.24 -27.77 23.92
N THR A 338 -14.77 -28.87 23.37
CA THR A 338 -14.65 -29.24 21.94
C THR A 338 -15.10 -28.18 20.94
N VAL A 339 -15.91 -27.22 21.38
CA VAL A 339 -16.28 -26.04 20.58
C VAL A 339 -15.64 -24.81 21.21
N MET A 340 -14.50 -24.39 20.65
CA MET A 340 -13.88 -23.12 21.03
C MET A 340 -14.61 -21.97 20.35
N THR A 341 -15.07 -21.01 21.14
CA THR A 341 -15.64 -19.77 20.65
C THR A 341 -14.55 -18.85 20.09
N ARG A 342 -14.94 -17.91 19.23
CA ARG A 342 -14.02 -16.90 18.70
C ARG A 342 -13.37 -16.05 19.80
N SER A 343 -14.08 -15.79 20.90
CA SER A 343 -13.55 -15.04 22.04
C SER A 343 -12.44 -15.81 22.75
N GLU A 344 -12.65 -17.09 23.03
CA GLU A 344 -11.65 -17.95 23.66
C GLU A 344 -10.40 -18.10 22.78
N ALA A 345 -10.59 -18.27 21.47
CA ALA A 345 -9.48 -18.30 20.52
C ALA A 345 -8.68 -16.99 20.52
N ALA A 346 -9.37 -15.84 20.55
CA ALA A 346 -8.73 -14.54 20.63
C ALA A 346 -7.92 -14.36 21.92
N GLU A 347 -8.43 -14.82 23.06
CA GLU A 347 -7.71 -14.79 24.35
C GLU A 347 -6.44 -15.64 24.31
N VAL A 348 -6.52 -16.87 23.78
CA VAL A 348 -5.35 -17.74 23.59
C VAL A 348 -4.28 -17.07 22.74
N VAL A 349 -4.68 -16.49 21.60
CA VAL A 349 -3.75 -15.83 20.68
C VAL A 349 -3.20 -14.54 21.31
N GLN A 350 -3.98 -13.82 22.11
CA GLN A 350 -3.51 -12.64 22.83
C GLN A 350 -2.45 -13.00 23.87
N LEU A 351 -2.64 -14.09 24.62
CA LEU A 351 -1.63 -14.62 25.54
C LEU A 351 -0.34 -14.96 24.80
N LEU A 352 -0.44 -15.63 23.66
CA LEU A 352 0.70 -15.95 22.82
C LEU A 352 1.40 -14.69 22.29
N ALA A 353 0.63 -13.70 21.81
CA ALA A 353 1.15 -12.44 21.31
C ALA A 353 1.92 -11.67 22.39
N ASN A 354 1.41 -11.66 23.63
CA ASN A 354 2.11 -11.05 24.75
C ASN A 354 3.46 -11.74 25.03
N GLN A 355 3.51 -13.08 24.98
CA GLN A 355 4.78 -13.82 25.12
C GLN A 355 5.75 -13.51 23.96
N ILE A 356 5.24 -13.40 22.74
CA ILE A 356 6.03 -13.02 21.55
C ILE A 356 6.65 -11.64 21.76
N LEU A 357 5.88 -10.64 22.19
CA LEU A 357 6.37 -9.27 22.42
C LEU A 357 7.46 -9.20 23.49
N VAL A 358 7.32 -9.98 24.58
CA VAL A 358 8.33 -10.05 25.65
C VAL A 358 9.64 -10.64 25.11
N LYS A 359 9.54 -11.69 24.28
CA LYS A 359 10.71 -12.41 23.78
C LYS A 359 11.37 -11.76 22.56
N TYR A 360 10.56 -11.17 21.71
CA TYR A 360 10.93 -10.54 20.45
C TYR A 360 10.38 -9.11 20.42
N PRO A 361 10.92 -8.21 21.24
CA PRO A 361 10.46 -6.82 21.24
C PRO A 361 10.64 -6.22 19.84
N PRO A 362 9.70 -5.37 19.39
CA PRO A 362 9.84 -4.70 18.11
C PRO A 362 11.16 -3.95 18.11
N ARG A 363 11.95 -4.13 17.05
CA ARG A 363 13.17 -3.34 16.87
C ARG A 363 12.73 -1.89 16.79
N SER A 364 13.20 -1.05 17.71
CA SER A 364 13.06 0.40 17.57
C SER A 364 13.68 0.76 16.23
N ASN A 365 12.87 1.31 15.31
CA ASN A 365 13.36 1.79 14.03
C ASN A 365 14.40 2.89 14.32
N SER A 366 15.68 2.54 14.23
CA SER A 366 16.83 3.45 14.33
C SER A 366 17.23 3.97 12.97
#